data_AF-A0A660YZ66-F1
#
_entry.id   AF-A0A660YZ66-F1
#
_cell.length_a   1.000
_cell.length_b   1.000
_cell.length_c   1.000
_cell.angle_alpha   90.00
_cell.angle_beta   90.00
_cell.angle_gamma   90.00
#
_symmetry.space_group_name_H-M   'P 1'
#
loop_
_entity.id
_entity.type
_entity.pdbx_description
1 polymer ?
#
loop_
_entity_poly.entity_id
_entity_poly.type
_entity_poly.pdbx_seq_one_letter_code
_entity_poly.pdbx_strand_id
1 'polypeptide(L)'
;MKFRIIIITVLSFTTFSLAQNFNDALLLSEPGLYTGARALGMGNSFTALSDDYSAVLFNPAGLGLAKKFGLSVTLNTNSFDNTVSFLRNNSNALKTNVNINQFGF
;
A
#
# COMPACT_ATOMS: atom_id res chain seq x y z
N MET A 1 -18.13 -10.20 42.25
CA MET A 1 -17.67 -11.47 41.63
C MET A 1 -17.52 -11.36 40.10
N LYS A 2 -18.52 -10.84 39.36
CA LYS A 2 -18.49 -10.68 37.90
C LYS A 2 -17.25 -9.96 37.34
N PHE A 3 -16.81 -8.88 37.98
CA PHE A 3 -15.62 -8.10 37.59
C PHE A 3 -14.31 -8.90 37.70
N ARG A 4 -14.18 -9.76 38.72
CA ARG A 4 -13.00 -10.63 38.89
C ARG A 4 -12.93 -11.69 37.79
N ILE A 5 -14.09 -12.21 37.36
CA ILE A 5 -14.18 -13.17 36.26
C ILE A 5 -13.75 -12.53 34.94
N ILE A 6 -14.21 -11.30 34.64
CA ILE A 6 -13.81 -10.54 33.43
C ILE A 6 -12.29 -10.34 33.37
N ILE A 7 -11.69 -9.94 34.50
CA ILE A 7 -10.24 -9.77 34.60
C ILE A 7 -9.51 -11.09 34.31
N ILE A 8 -9.92 -12.19 34.93
CA ILE A 8 -9.30 -13.51 34.71
C ILE A 8 -9.44 -13.97 33.26
N THR A 9 -10.58 -13.71 32.61
CA THR A 9 -10.77 -14.02 31.18
C THR A 9 -9.88 -13.17 30.26
N VAL A 10 -9.64 -11.90 30.57
CA VAL A 10 -8.75 -11.05 29.78
C VAL A 10 -7.28 -11.47 29.97
N LEU A 11 -6.87 -11.81 31.20
CA LEU A 11 -5.50 -12.26 31.47
C LEU A 11 -5.19 -13.64 30.89
N SER A 12 -6.17 -14.54 30.79
CA SER A 12 -5.95 -15.86 30.17
C SER A 12 -5.84 -15.79 28.65
N PHE A 13 -6.26 -14.69 28.01
CA PHE A 13 -6.11 -14.51 26.56
C PHE A 13 -4.66 -14.19 26.14
N THR A 14 -3.84 -13.66 27.05
CA THR A 14 -2.46 -13.25 26.73
C THR A 14 -1.51 -14.43 26.55
N THR A 15 -1.83 -15.61 27.07
CA THR A 15 -1.00 -16.82 26.93
C THR A 15 -1.02 -17.42 25.52
N PHE A 16 -1.92 -16.94 24.65
CA PHE A 16 -2.04 -17.39 23.27
C PHE A 16 -1.41 -16.41 22.24
N SER A 17 -0.73 -15.35 22.69
CA SER A 17 -0.14 -14.38 21.76
C SER A 17 1.14 -14.92 21.13
N LEU A 18 1.18 -14.96 19.79
CA LEU A 18 2.41 -15.13 19.02
C LEU A 18 3.15 -13.78 18.95
N ALA A 19 4.48 -13.81 19.04
CA ALA A 19 5.30 -12.60 18.89
C ALA A 19 5.36 -12.16 17.41
N GLN A 20 5.20 -10.87 17.17
CA GLN A 20 5.44 -10.28 15.84
C GLN A 20 6.93 -10.27 15.53
N ASN A 21 7.29 -10.44 14.27
CA ASN A 21 8.69 -10.45 13.82
C ASN A 21 9.05 -9.17 13.05
N PHE A 22 10.32 -9.05 12.67
CA PHE A 22 10.79 -7.89 11.91
C PHE A 22 10.19 -7.80 10.50
N ASN A 23 9.77 -8.92 9.89
CA ASN A 23 9.08 -8.90 8.60
C ASN A 23 7.70 -8.25 8.72
N ASP A 24 6.98 -8.49 9.82
CA ASP A 24 5.68 -7.85 10.08
C ASP A 24 5.84 -6.33 10.19
N ALA A 25 6.91 -5.88 10.87
CA ALA A 25 7.24 -4.47 10.97
C ALA A 25 7.63 -3.85 9.62
N LEU A 26 8.43 -4.57 8.80
CA LEU A 26 8.82 -4.12 7.47
C LEU A 26 7.60 -3.96 6.56
N LEU A 27 6.72 -4.96 6.53
CA LEU A 27 5.51 -4.95 5.72
C LEU A 27 4.55 -3.80 6.11
N LEU A 28 4.48 -3.47 7.40
CA LEU A 28 3.70 -2.35 7.91
C LEU A 28 4.34 -0.99 7.57
N SER A 29 5.68 -0.92 7.57
CA SER A 29 6.43 0.31 7.32
C SER A 29 6.45 0.74 5.86
N GLU A 30 6.22 -0.19 4.94
CA GLU A 30 6.25 0.05 3.50
C GLU A 30 4.85 -0.20 2.91
N PRO A 31 3.87 0.70 3.17
CA PRO A 31 2.58 0.60 2.52
C PRO A 31 2.79 0.68 1.01
N GLY A 32 2.28 -0.34 0.30
CA GLY A 32 2.47 -0.47 -1.13
C GLY A 32 2.04 0.79 -1.91
N LEU A 33 2.53 0.89 -3.15
CA LEU A 33 2.16 1.98 -4.05
C LEU A 33 0.69 1.84 -4.46
N TYR A 34 -0.12 2.85 -4.13
CA TYR A 34 -1.51 2.91 -4.56
C TYR A 34 -1.61 3.43 -6.00
N THR A 35 -2.80 3.34 -6.57
CA THR A 35 -3.04 3.66 -7.98
C THR A 35 -3.14 5.16 -8.23
N GLY A 36 -2.93 5.58 -9.48
CA GLY A 36 -3.08 6.96 -9.92
C GLY A 36 -1.77 7.72 -10.08
N ALA A 37 -1.56 8.25 -11.29
CA ALA A 37 -0.34 8.98 -11.63
C ALA A 37 -0.16 10.24 -10.76
N ARG A 38 -1.26 10.93 -10.42
CA ARG A 38 -1.22 12.15 -9.57
C ARG A 38 -0.80 11.81 -8.15
N ALA A 39 -1.39 10.77 -7.56
CA ALA A 39 -1.04 10.31 -6.23
C ALA A 39 0.41 9.78 -6.15
N LEU A 40 0.84 9.00 -7.15
CA LEU A 40 2.23 8.54 -7.26
C LEU A 40 3.21 9.70 -7.44
N GLY A 41 2.87 10.70 -8.25
CA GLY A 41 3.69 11.91 -8.44
C GLY A 41 3.87 12.74 -7.17
N MET A 42 2.98 12.60 -6.19
CA MET A 42 3.12 13.21 -4.85
C MET A 42 3.80 12.27 -3.84
N GLY A 43 4.43 11.18 -4.29
CA GLY A 43 5.07 10.21 -3.39
C GLY A 43 4.07 9.40 -2.58
N ASN A 44 2.93 9.03 -3.19
CA ASN A 44 1.86 8.26 -2.54
C ASN A 44 1.17 9.04 -1.37
N SER A 45 1.27 10.37 -1.35
CA SER A 45 0.73 11.25 -0.30
C SER A 45 -0.57 11.98 -0.71
N PHE A 46 -1.61 11.22 -1.08
CA PHE A 46 -2.83 11.79 -1.65
C PHE A 46 -4.04 11.90 -0.70
N THR A 47 -3.92 11.45 0.54
CA THR A 47 -5.03 11.33 1.52
C THR A 47 -5.80 12.62 1.80
N ALA A 48 -5.13 13.78 1.79
CA ALA A 48 -5.77 15.07 2.03
C ALA A 48 -6.46 15.66 0.80
N LEU A 49 -5.90 15.46 -0.39
CA LEU A 49 -6.44 16.03 -1.63
C LEU A 49 -7.56 15.14 -2.19
N SER A 50 -7.27 13.85 -2.44
CA SER A 50 -8.23 12.78 -2.71
C SER A 50 -9.48 13.24 -3.50
N ASP A 51 -9.29 13.90 -4.63
CA ASP A 51 -10.33 14.58 -5.42
C ASP A 51 -10.62 13.91 -6.79
N ASP A 52 -9.98 12.78 -7.07
CA ASP A 52 -10.16 11.98 -8.29
C ASP A 52 -10.49 10.51 -7.95
N TYR A 53 -10.69 9.64 -8.96
CA TYR A 53 -11.07 8.24 -8.74
C TYR A 53 -10.12 7.47 -7.80
N SER A 54 -8.82 7.84 -7.72
CA SER A 54 -7.89 7.18 -6.80
C SER A 54 -8.21 7.48 -5.32
N ALA A 55 -9.02 8.51 -5.03
CA ALA A 55 -9.53 8.82 -3.70
C ALA A 55 -10.26 7.64 -3.04
N VAL A 56 -10.86 6.72 -3.81
CA VAL A 56 -11.51 5.51 -3.27
C VAL A 56 -10.51 4.66 -2.46
N LEU A 57 -9.23 4.67 -2.82
CA LEU A 57 -8.17 3.96 -2.10
C LEU A 57 -7.52 4.82 -1.00
N PHE A 58 -7.39 6.13 -1.22
CA PHE A 58 -6.69 7.02 -0.28
C PHE A 58 -7.60 7.57 0.81
N ASN A 59 -8.74 8.17 0.43
CA ASN A 59 -9.70 8.78 1.34
C ASN A 59 -11.06 8.97 0.61
N PRO A 60 -12.00 8.00 0.73
CA PRO A 60 -13.30 8.08 0.08
C PRO A 60 -14.12 9.32 0.46
N ALA A 61 -13.90 9.90 1.64
CA ALA A 61 -14.59 11.12 2.06
C ALA A 61 -14.12 12.35 1.26
N GLY A 62 -12.86 12.36 0.81
CA GLY A 62 -12.32 13.41 -0.07
C GLY A 62 -13.03 13.45 -1.42
N LEU A 63 -13.44 12.29 -1.94
CA LEU A 63 -14.18 12.21 -3.19
C LEU A 63 -15.54 12.91 -3.10
N GLY A 64 -16.16 12.95 -1.91
CA GLY A 64 -17.40 13.71 -1.67
C GLY A 64 -17.22 15.22 -1.81
N LEU A 65 -15.99 15.72 -1.80
CA LEU A 65 -15.64 17.13 -2.03
C LEU A 65 -15.30 17.41 -3.49
N ALA A 66 -15.29 16.39 -4.37
CA ALA A 66 -15.01 16.56 -5.79
C ALA A 66 -16.06 17.47 -6.42
N LYS A 67 -15.60 18.57 -7.03
CA LYS A 67 -16.48 19.62 -7.57
C LYS A 67 -17.06 19.28 -8.94
N LYS A 68 -16.50 18.27 -9.61
CA LYS A 68 -16.79 17.93 -11.00
C LYS A 68 -16.68 16.43 -11.20
N PHE A 69 -17.50 15.92 -12.10
CA PHE A 69 -17.33 14.58 -12.66
C PHE A 69 -16.03 14.52 -13.48
N GLY A 70 -15.23 13.47 -13.31
CA GLY A 70 -13.93 13.36 -13.96
C GLY A 70 -13.54 11.91 -14.23
N LEU A 71 -13.38 11.57 -15.52
CA LEU A 71 -12.88 10.26 -15.92
C LEU A 71 -11.36 10.19 -15.74
N SER A 72 -10.88 9.14 -15.07
CA SER A 72 -9.47 8.89 -14.78
C SER A 72 -9.01 7.58 -15.41
N VAL A 73 -7.90 7.62 -16.16
CA VAL A 73 -7.19 6.45 -16.68
C VAL A 73 -5.72 6.57 -16.35
N THR A 74 -5.11 5.54 -15.75
CA THR A 74 -3.68 5.54 -15.43
C THR A 74 -2.98 4.31 -15.98
N LEU A 75 -1.85 4.55 -16.63
CA LEU A 75 -0.87 3.55 -17.02
C LEU A 75 0.29 3.57 -16.03
N ASN A 76 0.75 2.39 -15.64
CA ASN A 76 1.90 2.20 -14.78
C ASN A 76 2.97 1.39 -15.51
N THR A 77 4.20 1.89 -15.46
CA THR A 77 5.38 1.23 -16.01
C THR A 77 6.37 0.97 -14.89
N ASN A 78 6.75 -0.28 -14.70
CA ASN A 78 7.73 -0.66 -13.70
C ASN A 78 8.89 -1.40 -14.38
N SER A 79 10.11 -0.93 -14.15
CA SER A 79 11.31 -1.49 -14.76
C SER A 79 12.29 -1.89 -13.68
N PHE A 80 12.62 -3.17 -13.65
CA PHE A 80 13.64 -3.72 -12.76
C PHE A 80 14.89 -4.02 -13.56
N ASP A 81 16.00 -3.40 -13.16
CA ASP A 81 17.34 -3.73 -13.61
C ASP A 81 18.07 -4.43 -12.46
N ASN A 82 18.52 -5.65 -12.74
CA ASN A 82 19.28 -6.45 -11.79
C ASN A 82 20.58 -6.91 -12.43
N THR A 83 21.70 -6.46 -11.86
CA THR A 83 23.03 -6.90 -12.26
C THR A 83 23.61 -7.80 -11.18
N VAL A 84 23.91 -9.05 -11.53
CA VAL A 84 24.50 -10.03 -10.63
C VAL A 84 25.94 -10.30 -11.06
N SER A 85 26.87 -10.32 -10.11
CA SER A 85 28.25 -10.75 -10.35
C SER A 85 28.48 -12.13 -9.75
N PHE A 86 28.98 -13.06 -10.56
CA PHE A 86 29.33 -14.43 -10.14
C PHE A 86 30.64 -14.85 -10.79
N LEU A 87 31.62 -15.28 -9.97
CA LEU A 87 32.95 -15.70 -10.44
C LEU A 87 33.60 -14.73 -11.45
N ARG A 88 33.52 -13.41 -11.19
CA ARG A 88 34.02 -12.32 -12.06
C ARG A 88 33.29 -12.15 -13.40
N ASN A 89 32.18 -12.86 -13.62
CA ASN A 89 31.25 -12.58 -14.71
C ASN A 89 30.08 -11.75 -14.20
N ASN A 90 29.68 -10.75 -14.98
CA ASN A 90 28.51 -9.94 -14.70
C ASN A 90 27.39 -10.37 -15.67
N SER A 91 26.21 -10.64 -15.12
CA SER A 91 24.99 -10.90 -15.88
C SER A 91 23.94 -9.88 -15.51
N ASN A 92 23.34 -9.26 -16.52
CA ASN A 92 22.33 -8.24 -16.35
C ASN A 92 20.97 -8.81 -16.76
N ALA A 93 19.95 -8.53 -15.97
CA ALA A 93 18.57 -8.88 -16.27
C ALA A 93 17.71 -7.61 -16.19
N LEU A 94 17.09 -7.27 -17.31
CA LEU A 94 16.14 -6.17 -17.43
C LEU A 94 14.73 -6.73 -17.60
N LYS A 95 13.81 -6.31 -16.74
CA LYS A 95 12.39 -6.68 -16.84
C LYS A 95 11.52 -5.44 -16.71
N THR A 96 10.85 -5.08 -17.80
CA THR A 96 9.88 -4.00 -17.83
C THR A 96 8.47 -4.57 -17.88
N ASN A 97 7.57 -4.00 -17.09
CA ASN A 97 6.16 -4.39 -17.04
C ASN A 97 5.29 -3.15 -17.20
N VAL A 98 4.33 -3.20 -18.13
CA VAL A 98 3.38 -2.11 -18.38
C VAL A 98 1.99 -2.62 -18.06
N ASN A 99 1.26 -1.90 -17.21
CA ASN A 99 -0.09 -2.27 -16.80
C ASN A 99 -1.00 -1.04 -16.72
N ILE A 100 -2.29 -1.26 -16.90
CA ILE A 100 -3.32 -0.26 -16.59
C ILE A 100 -3.73 -0.51 -15.14
N ASN A 101 -3.45 0.43 -14.23
CA ASN A 101 -3.78 0.24 -12.81
C ASN A 101 -5.07 0.95 -12.38
N GLN A 102 -5.60 1.86 -13.21
CA GLN A 102 -6.78 2.64 -12.88
C GLN A 102 -7.59 2.97 -14.12
N PHE A 103 -8.90 2.74 -14.04
CA PHE A 103 -9.90 3.21 -14.99
C PHE A 103 -11.21 3.43 -14.23
N GLY A 104 -11.74 4.66 -14.26
CA GLY A 104 -12.98 4.99 -13.56
C GLY A 104 -13.36 6.45 -13.65
N PHE A 105 -14.41 6.84 -12.92
CA PHE A 105 -14.97 8.19 -12.92
C PHE A 105 -15.43 8.64 -11.54
#